data_AF-A0A2A3E097-F1
#
_entry.id   AF-A0A2A3E097-F1
#
_cell.length_a   1.000
_cell.length_b   1.000
_cell.length_c   1.000
_cell.angle_alpha   90.00
_cell.angle_beta   90.00
_cell.angle_gamma   90.00
#
_symmetry.space_group_name_H-M   'P 1'
#
loop_
_entity.id
_entity.type
_entity.pdbx_description
1 polymer ?
#
loop_
_entity_poly.entity_id
_entity_poly.type
_entity_poly.pdbx_seq_one_letter_code
_entity_poly.pdbx_strand_id
1 'polypeptide(L)'
;MDTSDLGGGTNCTPAAIEDFPHDLFDEKQRQGGAVVVHVIVSLYLFIALAVVCDKFFVPAVEKICHALSMSKDVAGATFMAAATSAPELFVNAIGTFITEGDIGVGTIVGSAVFNILAVPACCGIGAGMVSS
;
A
#
# COMPACT_ATOMS: atom_id res chain seq x y z
N MET A 1 36.37 50.71 17.78
CA MET A 1 37.23 49.99 16.84
C MET A 1 37.33 48.55 17.29
N ASP A 2 36.93 47.51 16.58
CA ASP A 2 36.17 47.33 15.34
C ASP A 2 35.63 45.89 15.37
N THR A 3 34.50 45.70 14.69
CA THR A 3 33.72 44.47 14.48
C THR A 3 34.39 43.49 13.50
N SER A 4 34.50 42.20 13.87
CA SER A 4 34.66 41.00 13.02
C SER A 4 34.52 39.79 13.98
N ASP A 5 33.70 38.75 13.85
CA ASP A 5 33.04 38.13 12.72
C ASP A 5 31.94 37.19 13.27
N LEU A 6 30.77 37.13 12.62
CA LEU A 6 29.68 36.21 12.95
C LEU A 6 30.01 34.80 12.40
N GLY A 7 30.11 33.80 13.27
CA GLY A 7 30.05 32.38 12.86
C GLY A 7 29.60 31.52 14.04
N GLY A 8 28.36 31.05 14.13
CA GLY A 8 27.65 30.33 13.07
C GLY A 8 28.15 28.89 13.02
N GLY A 9 27.99 28.14 14.12
CA GLY A 9 28.42 26.74 14.25
C GLY A 9 27.34 25.91 14.92
N THR A 10 26.16 25.95 14.33
CA THR A 10 24.96 25.19 14.71
C THR A 10 25.33 23.73 14.88
N ASN A 11 25.06 23.21 16.08
CA ASN A 11 25.03 21.78 16.34
C ASN A 11 23.79 21.21 15.64
N CYS A 12 23.91 20.90 14.34
CA CYS A 12 22.87 20.25 13.56
C CYS A 12 23.52 19.23 12.63
N THR A 13 23.30 17.95 12.92
CA THR A 13 23.22 16.94 11.85
C THR A 13 22.34 17.54 10.74
N PRO A 14 22.77 17.52 9.47
CA PRO A 14 21.95 18.06 8.39
C PRO A 14 20.56 17.41 8.45
N ALA A 15 19.52 18.23 8.35
CA ALA A 15 18.16 17.76 8.43
C ALA A 15 17.91 16.78 7.26
N ALA A 16 17.44 15.57 7.56
CA ALA A 16 17.18 14.46 6.62
C ALA A 16 16.14 14.78 5.52
N ILE A 17 15.69 16.03 5.43
CA ILE A 17 14.83 16.57 4.37
C ILE A 17 15.61 16.91 3.08
N GLU A 18 16.94 17.07 3.14
CA GLU A 18 17.76 17.37 1.94
C GLU A 18 18.24 16.12 1.16
N ASP A 19 17.93 14.90 1.65
CA ASP A 19 18.33 13.63 1.02
C ASP A 19 17.18 12.93 0.28
N PHE A 20 16.04 13.62 0.10
CA PHE A 20 14.93 13.11 -0.70
C PHE A 20 15.12 13.51 -2.18
N PRO A 21 15.11 12.54 -3.11
CA PRO A 21 15.28 12.82 -4.53
C PRO A 21 14.13 13.67 -5.06
N HIS A 22 14.44 14.58 -6.01
CA HIS A 22 13.50 15.45 -6.69
C HIS A 22 12.21 14.71 -7.09
N ASP A 23 11.08 15.16 -6.53
CA ASP A 23 9.73 14.77 -6.90
C ASP A 23 9.52 14.91 -8.42
N LEU A 24 9.05 13.83 -9.05
CA LEU A 24 8.56 13.82 -10.44
C LEU A 24 7.18 14.49 -10.58
N PHE A 25 6.63 15.06 -9.50
CA PHE A 25 5.30 15.67 -9.48
C PHE A 25 5.33 17.06 -8.83
N ASP A 26 5.08 18.05 -9.67
CA ASP A 26 5.12 19.49 -9.39
C ASP A 26 4.11 19.94 -8.32
N GLU A 27 4.58 20.81 -7.41
CA GLU A 27 3.87 21.33 -6.22
C GLU A 27 2.54 22.04 -6.55
N LYS A 28 2.37 22.53 -7.79
CA LYS A 28 1.13 23.21 -8.24
C LYS A 28 -0.03 22.26 -8.53
N GLN A 29 0.20 20.96 -8.77
CA GLN A 29 -0.89 20.00 -9.01
C GLN A 29 -1.57 19.51 -7.72
N ARG A 30 -0.89 19.54 -6.57
CA ARG A 30 -1.45 19.10 -5.27
C ARG A 30 -2.52 20.06 -4.71
N GLN A 31 -2.46 21.36 -5.00
CA GLN A 31 -3.37 22.36 -4.42
C GLN A 31 -4.73 22.50 -5.15
N GLY A 32 -4.91 21.91 -6.34
CA GLY A 32 -6.09 22.13 -7.20
C GLY A 32 -7.08 20.97 -7.38
N GLY A 33 -6.90 19.83 -6.68
CA GLY A 33 -7.83 18.69 -6.78
C GLY A 33 -7.20 17.34 -7.19
N ALA A 34 -5.87 17.24 -7.31
CA ALA A 34 -5.18 15.98 -7.65
C ALA A 34 -5.45 14.85 -6.65
N VAL A 35 -5.75 15.16 -5.38
CA VAL A 35 -6.16 14.16 -4.38
C VAL A 35 -7.49 13.50 -4.80
N VAL A 36 -8.46 14.28 -5.28
CA VAL A 36 -9.77 13.78 -5.71
C VAL A 36 -9.62 12.93 -6.96
N VAL A 37 -8.79 13.37 -7.92
CA VAL A 37 -8.50 12.59 -9.14
C VAL A 37 -7.82 11.26 -8.79
N HIS A 38 -6.82 11.26 -7.90
CA HIS A 38 -6.18 10.03 -7.45
C HIS A 38 -7.15 9.09 -6.72
N VAL A 39 -8.04 9.62 -5.87
CA VAL A 39 -9.07 8.81 -5.20
C VAL A 39 -10.02 8.19 -6.23
N ILE A 40 -10.48 8.95 -7.22
CA ILE A 40 -11.36 8.46 -8.29
C ILE A 40 -10.66 7.40 -9.14
N VAL A 41 -9.40 7.63 -9.53
CA VAL A 41 -8.61 6.67 -10.32
C VAL A 41 -8.37 5.38 -9.52
N SER A 42 -8.01 5.49 -8.25
CA SER A 42 -7.82 4.32 -7.38
C SER A 42 -9.12 3.53 -7.19
N LEU A 43 -10.26 4.21 -7.01
CA LEU A 43 -11.58 3.57 -6.96
C LEU A 43 -11.94 2.87 -8.27
N TYR A 44 -11.70 3.54 -9.40
CA TYR A 44 -11.95 2.97 -10.72
C TYR A 44 -11.09 1.72 -10.96
N LEU A 45 -9.80 1.78 -10.64
CA LEU A 45 -8.89 0.64 -10.74
C LEU A 45 -9.30 -0.51 -9.79
N PHE A 46 -9.73 -0.20 -8.57
CA PHE A 46 -10.22 -1.19 -7.63
C PHE A 46 -11.47 -1.91 -8.15
N ILE A 47 -12.45 -1.15 -8.67
CA ILE A 47 -13.66 -1.71 -9.27
C ILE A 47 -13.32 -2.53 -10.52
N ALA A 48 -12.43 -2.03 -11.38
CA ALA A 48 -11.99 -2.75 -12.56
C ALA A 48 -11.33 -4.09 -12.19
N LEU A 49 -10.44 -4.10 -11.20
CA LEU A 49 -9.83 -5.33 -10.69
C LEU A 49 -10.86 -6.27 -10.09
N ALA A 50 -11.82 -5.77 -9.31
CA ALA A 50 -12.90 -6.59 -8.75
C ALA A 50 -13.74 -7.26 -9.85
N VAL A 51 -14.09 -6.52 -10.90
CA VAL A 51 -14.83 -7.05 -12.06
C VAL A 51 -13.98 -8.07 -12.82
N VAL A 52 -12.68 -7.82 -13.00
CA VAL A 52 -11.78 -8.77 -13.66
C VAL A 52 -11.64 -10.06 -12.86
N CYS A 53 -11.54 -9.97 -11.53
CA CYS A 53 -11.52 -11.13 -10.65
C CYS A 53 -12.83 -11.94 -10.80
N ASP A 54 -13.99 -11.29 -10.79
CA ASP A 54 -15.25 -12.01 -10.97
C ASP A 54 -15.37 -12.64 -12.38
N LYS A 55 -15.02 -11.89 -13.44
CA LYS A 55 -15.29 -12.31 -14.82
C LYS A 55 -14.23 -13.20 -15.44
N PHE A 56 -12.97 -13.11 -15.02
CA PHE A 56 -11.86 -13.87 -15.59
C PHE A 56 -11.24 -14.83 -14.58
N PHE A 57 -11.06 -14.40 -13.34
CA PHE A 57 -10.39 -15.22 -12.34
C PHE A 57 -11.29 -16.38 -11.87
N VAL A 58 -12.57 -16.15 -11.57
CA VAL A 58 -13.52 -17.22 -11.21
C VAL A 58 -13.55 -18.33 -12.27
N PRO A 59 -13.82 -18.07 -13.57
CA PRO A 59 -13.85 -19.14 -14.57
C PRO A 59 -12.47 -19.78 -14.83
N ALA A 60 -11.36 -19.07 -14.60
CA ALA A 60 -10.03 -19.67 -14.65
C ALA A 60 -9.84 -20.69 -13.51
N VAL A 61 -10.24 -20.34 -12.29
CA VAL A 61 -10.23 -21.24 -11.14
C VAL A 61 -11.13 -22.44 -11.39
N GLU A 62 -12.32 -22.24 -11.96
CA GLU A 62 -13.22 -23.37 -12.29
C GLU A 62 -12.59 -24.37 -13.26
N LYS A 63 -11.86 -23.90 -14.27
CA LYS A 63 -11.14 -24.77 -15.22
C LYS A 63 -10.01 -25.53 -14.52
N ILE A 64 -9.28 -24.88 -13.62
CA ILE A 64 -8.22 -25.50 -12.82
C ILE A 64 -8.80 -26.57 -11.88
N CYS A 65 -9.90 -26.26 -11.19
CA CYS A 65 -10.63 -27.21 -10.34
C CYS A 65 -11.08 -28.44 -11.13
N HIS A 66 -11.61 -28.24 -12.34
CA HIS A 66 -12.02 -29.33 -13.21
C HIS A 66 -10.84 -30.19 -13.68
N ALA A 67 -9.68 -29.58 -13.96
CA ALA A 67 -8.47 -30.30 -14.34
C ALA A 67 -7.83 -31.08 -13.17
N LEU A 68 -7.98 -30.57 -11.94
CA LEU A 68 -7.42 -31.16 -10.72
C LEU A 68 -8.41 -32.07 -9.97
N SER A 69 -9.62 -32.31 -10.49
CA SER A 69 -10.68 -33.07 -9.82
C SER A 69 -11.02 -32.56 -8.40
N MET A 70 -10.83 -31.27 -8.14
CA MET A 70 -11.13 -30.62 -6.85
C MET A 70 -12.41 -29.79 -6.91
N SER A 71 -13.10 -29.63 -5.77
CA SER A 71 -14.29 -28.76 -5.68
C SER A 71 -13.90 -27.28 -5.77
N LYS A 72 -14.76 -26.49 -6.42
CA LYS A 72 -14.63 -25.03 -6.57
C LYS A 72 -14.54 -24.32 -5.22
N ASP A 73 -15.24 -24.83 -4.21
CA ASP A 73 -15.29 -24.24 -2.87
C ASP A 73 -13.92 -24.24 -2.18
N VAL A 74 -13.14 -25.33 -2.37
CA VAL A 74 -11.83 -25.46 -1.74
C VAL A 74 -10.83 -24.52 -2.42
N ALA A 75 -10.84 -24.45 -3.74
CA ALA A 75 -9.99 -23.49 -4.46
C ALA A 75 -10.35 -22.05 -4.12
N GLY A 76 -11.65 -21.71 -4.10
CA GLY A 76 -12.12 -20.38 -3.69
C GLY A 76 -11.67 -20.02 -2.27
N ALA A 77 -11.78 -20.95 -1.32
CA ALA A 77 -11.31 -20.75 0.05
C ALA A 77 -9.78 -20.55 0.10
N THR A 78 -9.00 -21.34 -0.63
CA THR A 78 -7.53 -21.19 -0.70
C THR A 78 -7.13 -19.86 -1.33
N PHE A 79 -7.79 -19.43 -2.41
CA PHE A 79 -7.50 -18.15 -3.04
C PHE A 79 -7.89 -16.97 -2.16
N MET A 80 -9.01 -17.04 -1.44
CA MET A 80 -9.40 -16.01 -0.47
C MET A 80 -8.39 -15.93 0.69
N ALA A 81 -7.93 -17.09 1.19
CA ALA A 81 -6.89 -17.15 2.21
C ALA A 81 -5.55 -16.58 1.68
N ALA A 82 -5.13 -16.98 0.47
CA ALA A 82 -3.91 -16.50 -0.17
C ALA A 82 -3.97 -15.00 -0.49
N ALA A 83 -5.13 -14.48 -0.92
CA ALA A 83 -5.34 -13.06 -1.17
C ALA A 83 -5.20 -12.22 0.10
N THR A 84 -5.62 -12.77 1.26
CA THR A 84 -5.43 -12.13 2.56
C THR A 84 -3.96 -12.06 2.94
N SER A 85 -3.16 -13.09 2.64
CA SER A 85 -1.73 -13.14 2.95
C SER A 85 -0.82 -12.50 1.90
N ALA A 86 -1.32 -12.20 0.70
CA ALA A 86 -0.53 -11.60 -0.37
C ALA A 86 0.04 -10.22 0.00
N PRO A 87 -0.69 -9.31 0.66
CA PRO A 87 -0.13 -8.05 1.12
C PRO A 87 0.94 -8.25 2.21
N GLU A 88 0.74 -9.20 3.13
CA GLU A 88 1.73 -9.53 4.16
C GLU A 88 3.03 -10.04 3.53
N LEU A 89 2.92 -10.92 2.53
CA LEU A 89 4.04 -11.42 1.76
C LEU A 89 4.74 -10.30 0.97
N PHE A 90 3.97 -9.41 0.33
CA PHE A 90 4.50 -8.30 -0.45
C PHE A 90 5.27 -7.33 0.44
N VAL A 91 4.71 -6.94 1.58
CA VAL A 91 5.41 -6.10 2.55
C VAL A 91 6.70 -6.76 3.03
N ASN A 92 6.64 -8.03 3.40
CA ASN A 92 7.80 -8.76 3.89
C ASN A 92 8.91 -8.85 2.83
N ALA A 93 8.53 -9.09 1.57
CA ALA A 93 9.45 -9.08 0.44
C ALA A 93 10.08 -7.69 0.23
N ILE A 94 9.26 -6.63 0.19
CA ILE A 94 9.73 -5.25 0.02
C ILE A 94 10.66 -4.83 1.17
N GLY A 95 10.33 -5.17 2.42
CA GLY A 95 11.19 -4.91 3.58
C GLY A 95 12.51 -5.67 3.52
N THR A 96 12.54 -6.86 2.93
CA THR A 96 13.75 -7.66 2.76
C THR A 96 14.62 -7.17 1.59
N PHE A 97 14.03 -6.69 0.49
CA PHE A 97 14.76 -6.26 -0.71
C PHE A 97 15.22 -4.79 -0.70
N ILE A 98 14.58 -3.91 0.07
CA ILE A 98 14.91 -2.46 0.13
C ILE A 98 15.90 -2.13 1.26
N THR A 99 16.30 -3.11 2.09
CA THR A 99 17.16 -2.84 3.26
C THR A 99 18.63 -2.62 2.90
N GLU A 100 19.04 -1.36 2.88
CA GLU A 100 20.40 -0.90 3.23
C GLU A 100 20.39 0.21 4.31
N GLY A 101 19.22 0.55 4.87
CA GLY A 101 19.06 1.60 5.90
C GLY A 101 17.84 1.41 6.80
N ASP A 102 18.08 1.04 8.06
CA ASP A 102 17.08 0.53 9.01
C ASP A 102 16.01 1.54 9.48
N ILE A 103 16.25 2.85 9.38
CA ILE A 103 15.43 3.84 10.11
C ILE A 103 14.21 4.30 9.28
N GLY A 104 14.34 4.42 7.96
CA GLY A 104 13.26 4.90 7.08
C GLY A 104 12.30 3.81 6.61
N VAL A 105 12.82 2.61 6.36
CA VAL A 105 12.04 1.48 5.80
C VAL A 105 10.99 1.01 6.79
N GLY A 106 11.32 0.93 8.09
CA GLY A 106 10.39 0.48 9.13
C GLY A 106 9.14 1.36 9.26
N THR A 107 9.28 2.68 9.11
CA THR A 107 8.15 3.62 9.16
C THR A 107 7.27 3.51 7.92
N ILE A 108 7.87 3.36 6.74
CA ILE A 108 7.14 3.26 5.46
C ILE A 108 6.39 1.92 5.38
N VAL A 109 7.07 0.82 5.71
CA VAL A 109 6.50 -0.52 5.78
C VAL A 109 5.38 -0.57 6.83
N GLY A 110 5.62 -0.03 8.02
CA GLY A 110 4.62 0.02 9.10
C GLY A 110 3.35 0.77 8.70
N SER A 111 3.48 1.91 8.02
CA SER A 111 2.32 2.66 7.49
C SER A 111 1.55 1.89 6.43
N ALA A 112 2.25 1.21 5.51
CA ALA A 112 1.61 0.41 4.47
C ALA A 112 0.84 -0.79 5.05
N VAL A 113 1.43 -1.52 6.00
CA VAL A 113 0.79 -2.65 6.70
C VAL A 113 -0.43 -2.19 7.48
N PHE A 114 -0.29 -1.10 8.25
CA PHE A 114 -1.39 -0.57 9.04
C PHE A 114 -2.59 -0.23 8.15
N ASN A 115 -2.36 0.43 7.01
CA ASN A 115 -3.44 0.80 6.10
C ASN A 115 -4.12 -0.44 5.47
N ILE A 116 -3.33 -1.44 5.06
CA ILE A 116 -3.86 -2.66 4.44
C ILE A 116 -4.63 -3.55 5.44
N LEU A 117 -4.29 -3.53 6.72
CA LEU A 117 -5.01 -4.26 7.76
C LEU A 117 -6.19 -3.46 8.33
N ALA A 118 -6.02 -2.15 8.55
CA ALA A 118 -7.04 -1.31 9.17
C ALA A 118 -8.29 -1.17 8.31
N VAL A 119 -8.15 -1.05 6.98
CA VAL A 119 -9.28 -0.92 6.06
C VAL A 119 -10.21 -2.14 6.09
N PRO A 120 -9.76 -3.38 5.81
CA PRO A 120 -10.62 -4.56 5.90
C PRO A 120 -11.07 -4.88 7.34
N ALA A 121 -10.28 -4.54 8.38
CA ALA A 121 -10.71 -4.69 9.77
C ALA A 121 -11.89 -3.77 10.10
N CYS A 122 -11.82 -2.49 9.73
CA CYS A 122 -12.93 -1.56 9.90
C CYS A 122 -14.16 -1.97 9.08
N CYS A 123 -13.97 -2.43 7.84
CA CYS A 123 -15.06 -2.94 7.00
C CYS A 123 -15.71 -4.21 7.59
N GLY A 124 -14.93 -5.15 8.11
CA GLY A 124 -15.42 -6.37 8.75
C GLY A 124 -16.21 -6.08 10.03
N ILE A 125 -15.71 -5.17 10.88
CA ILE A 125 -16.41 -4.71 12.08
C ILE A 125 -17.73 -4.02 11.70
N GLY A 126 -17.72 -3.14 10.71
CA GLY A 126 -18.93 -2.48 10.19
C GLY A 126 -19.98 -3.45 9.64
N ALA A 127 -19.54 -4.48 8.91
CA ALA A 127 -20.41 -5.54 8.39
C ALA A 127 -20.99 -6.41 9.51
N GLY A 128 -20.25 -6.65 10.59
CA GLY A 128 -20.75 -7.35 11.78
C GLY A 128 -21.81 -6.55 12.55
N MET A 129 -21.71 -5.22 12.56
CA MET A 129 -22.67 -4.34 13.24
C MET A 129 -23.97 -4.12 12.46
N VAL A 130 -24.00 -4.31 11.13
CA VAL A 130 -25.22 -4.18 10.30
C VAL A 130 -26.00 -5.50 10.16
N SER A 131 -25.49 -6.60 10.72
CA SER A 131 -26.14 -7.91 10.71
C SER A 131 -26.77 -8.30 12.07
N SER A 132 -26.91 -7.37 13.02
CA SER A 132 -27.69 -7.53 14.26
C SER A 132 -29.01 -6.77 14.23
#